data_AF-A0A2P4XZP5-F1
#
_entry.id   AF-A0A2P4XZP5-F1
#
_cell.length_a   1.000
_cell.length_b   1.000
_cell.length_c   1.000
_cell.angle_alpha   90.00
_cell.angle_beta   90.00
_cell.angle_gamma   90.00
#
_symmetry.space_group_name_H-M   'P 1'
#
loop_
_entity.id
_entity.type
_entity.pdbx_description
1 polymer ?
#
loop_
_entity_poly.entity_id
_entity_poly.type
_entity_poly.pdbx_seq_one_letter_code
_entity_poly.pdbx_strand_id
1 'polypeptide(L)'
;MSVIFQFFKEKNPEAWTNIQTFVIDKHFLEWHILEKCFPDAKVLLCQFHALSYWEKVLRRKFGLKPLERDIVQTALQICCTEATCTQWYNELTAFARRGHSSVLKYFDDNRSGYCSMWANYRRASYFSAGNTTTNRIESNWSLLKRLLGTTTSVDTMVASLLKHQVTVVVEIQRHDLRSRPPPTIPDFLRRISAHMSNYVLKRVRRQSFVVHKSETTCEKREACRWEVFANSHVLTCDDVAWTCTCSFYTSQHLPCQHLMFVAREGHGFEELPPLSLDDRWNMDVARSLPGHIVKGVSDVTPVMDTVKLKPRCNVNTTSNANIGTLSIYSAKTSQVAFVRLARSERSENIVLTHAE
;
A
#
# COMPACT_ATOMS: atom_id res chain seq x y z
N MET A 1 -11.81 18.56 13.77
CA MET A 1 -10.64 17.92 13.13
C MET A 1 -9.32 18.60 13.49
N SER A 2 -9.18 19.93 13.37
CA SER A 2 -7.91 20.61 13.72
C SER A 2 -7.42 20.32 15.15
N VAL A 3 -8.33 20.24 16.13
CA VAL A 3 -8.01 19.85 17.51
C VAL A 3 -7.40 18.44 17.60
N ILE A 4 -7.89 17.50 16.79
CA ILE A 4 -7.37 16.12 16.75
C ILE A 4 -5.95 16.12 16.18
N PHE A 5 -5.70 16.89 15.10
CA PHE A 5 -4.36 17.00 14.54
C PHE A 5 -3.39 17.73 15.47
N GLN A 6 -3.85 18.72 16.21
CA GLN A 6 -3.05 19.38 17.23
C GLN A 6 -2.64 18.40 18.33
N PHE A 7 -3.59 17.64 18.88
CA PHE A 7 -3.31 16.58 19.83
C PHE A 7 -2.34 15.52 19.25
N PHE A 8 -2.53 15.12 17.99
CA PHE A 8 -1.63 14.19 17.32
C PHE A 8 -0.18 14.72 17.27
N LYS A 9 0.01 16.00 16.93
CA LYS A 9 1.34 16.63 16.90
C LYS A 9 1.97 16.68 18.29
N GLU A 10 1.21 17.08 19.30
CA GLU A 10 1.65 17.13 20.69
C GLU A 10 2.09 15.76 21.22
N LYS A 11 1.43 14.69 20.77
CA LYS A 11 1.79 13.31 21.14
C LYS A 11 2.87 12.68 20.27
N ASN A 12 3.25 13.32 19.17
CA ASN A 12 4.25 12.80 18.23
C ASN A 12 5.26 13.89 17.81
N PRO A 13 5.88 14.63 18.75
CA PRO A 13 6.59 15.88 18.47
C PRO A 13 7.74 15.73 17.47
N GLU A 14 8.43 14.58 17.49
CA GLU A 14 9.58 14.29 16.62
C GLU A 14 9.20 13.60 15.30
N ALA A 15 8.00 13.00 15.23
CA ALA A 15 7.61 12.14 14.12
C ALA A 15 6.61 12.80 13.15
N TRP A 16 5.80 13.75 13.63
CA TRP A 16 4.74 14.34 12.81
C TRP A 16 5.28 15.13 11.61
N THR A 17 6.47 15.73 11.74
CA THR A 17 7.16 16.46 10.67
C THR A 17 7.66 15.55 9.55
N ASN A 18 7.81 14.25 9.82
CA ASN A 18 8.28 13.26 8.84
C ASN A 18 7.15 12.71 7.97
N ILE A 19 5.91 13.18 8.16
CA ILE A 19 4.76 12.74 7.37
C ILE A 19 4.88 13.32 5.96
N GLN A 20 5.12 12.45 4.98
CA GLN A 20 5.23 12.85 3.58
C GLN A 20 3.87 12.91 2.87
N THR A 21 2.93 12.03 3.23
CA THR A 21 1.70 11.85 2.45
C THR A 21 0.52 11.36 3.29
N PHE A 22 -0.66 11.88 3.00
CA PHE A 22 -1.95 11.35 3.45
C PHE A 22 -2.71 10.72 2.29
N VAL A 23 -3.32 9.56 2.52
CA VAL A 23 -4.27 8.95 1.57
C VAL A 23 -5.64 8.94 2.24
N ILE A 24 -6.55 9.75 1.72
CA ILE A 24 -7.87 9.96 2.32
C ILE A 24 -8.99 9.45 1.42
N ASP A 25 -10.13 9.17 2.04
CA ASP A 25 -11.38 9.07 1.30
C ASP A 25 -11.76 10.43 0.72
N LYS A 26 -12.61 10.44 -0.30
CA LYS A 26 -12.96 11.67 -1.03
C LYS A 26 -13.86 12.58 -0.16
N HIS A 27 -13.24 13.33 0.75
CA HIS A 27 -13.92 14.33 1.58
C HIS A 27 -13.20 15.68 1.50
N PHE A 28 -13.73 16.59 0.67
CA PHE A 28 -13.07 17.86 0.34
C PHE A 28 -12.80 18.74 1.57
N LEU A 29 -13.66 18.73 2.59
CA LEU A 29 -13.42 19.49 3.82
C LEU A 29 -12.22 18.95 4.61
N GLU A 30 -12.03 17.63 4.63
CA GLU A 30 -10.93 17.02 5.39
C GLU A 30 -9.58 17.36 4.77
N TRP A 31 -9.55 17.37 3.44
CA TRP A 31 -8.37 17.71 2.67
C TRP A 31 -7.87 19.14 2.95
N HIS A 32 -8.73 20.17 2.91
CA HIS A 32 -8.29 21.55 3.17
C HIS A 32 -7.76 21.71 4.60
N ILE A 33 -8.30 20.97 5.57
CA ILE A 33 -7.80 20.97 6.94
C ILE A 33 -6.43 20.29 7.01
N LEU A 34 -6.23 19.18 6.29
CA LEU A 34 -4.94 18.50 6.24
C LEU A 34 -3.86 19.39 5.61
N GLU A 35 -4.13 20.08 4.50
CA GLU A 35 -3.16 21.01 3.90
C GLU A 35 -2.79 22.15 4.84
N LYS A 36 -3.77 22.68 5.58
CA LYS A 36 -3.52 23.71 6.59
C LYS A 36 -2.69 23.17 7.76
N CYS A 37 -2.96 21.94 8.20
CA CYS A 37 -2.30 21.36 9.38
C CYS A 37 -0.94 20.72 9.04
N PHE A 38 -0.72 20.25 7.82
CA PHE A 38 0.49 19.54 7.38
C PHE A 38 0.91 20.05 6.00
N PRO A 39 1.45 21.28 5.91
CA PRO A 39 1.72 21.94 4.63
C PRO A 39 2.77 21.21 3.78
N ASP A 40 3.69 20.47 4.42
CA ASP A 40 4.75 19.73 3.74
C ASP A 40 4.31 18.34 3.28
N ALA A 41 3.11 17.89 3.68
CA ALA A 41 2.60 16.57 3.35
C ALA A 41 1.67 16.62 2.13
N LYS A 42 1.86 15.71 1.18
CA LYS A 42 0.96 15.58 0.02
C LYS A 42 -0.33 14.87 0.42
N VAL A 43 -1.48 15.46 0.11
CA VAL A 43 -2.76 14.76 0.20
C VAL A 43 -3.06 14.06 -1.12
N LEU A 44 -3.37 12.77 -1.06
CA LEU A 44 -3.77 11.93 -2.19
C LEU A 44 -5.16 11.36 -1.93
N LEU A 45 -5.93 11.13 -3.00
CA LEU A 45 -7.25 10.54 -2.90
C LEU A 45 -7.19 9.02 -3.05
N CYS A 46 -8.01 8.31 -2.28
CA CYS A 46 -8.32 6.91 -2.51
C CYS A 46 -8.88 6.74 -3.92
N GLN A 47 -8.20 5.94 -4.74
CA GLN A 47 -8.59 5.76 -6.14
C GLN A 47 -9.96 5.11 -6.28
N PHE A 48 -10.27 4.13 -5.44
CA PHE A 48 -11.56 3.46 -5.42
C PHE A 48 -12.68 4.47 -5.18
N HIS A 49 -12.58 5.30 -4.13
CA HIS A 49 -13.59 6.31 -3.83
C HIS A 49 -13.65 7.43 -4.89
N ALA A 50 -12.50 7.84 -5.44
CA ALA A 50 -12.47 8.82 -6.53
C ALA A 50 -13.17 8.31 -7.79
N LEU A 51 -12.98 7.03 -8.14
CA LEU A 51 -13.65 6.31 -9.22
C LEU A 51 -15.15 6.16 -8.96
N SER A 52 -15.55 5.58 -7.84
CA SER A 52 -16.96 5.35 -7.50
C SER A 52 -17.75 6.65 -7.40
N TYR A 53 -17.13 7.74 -6.91
CA TYR A 53 -17.77 9.06 -6.93
C TYR A 53 -17.97 9.56 -8.36
N TRP A 54 -16.99 9.38 -9.25
CA TRP A 54 -17.11 9.80 -10.65
C TRP A 54 -18.30 9.12 -11.31
N GLU A 55 -18.35 7.81 -11.18
CA GLU A 55 -19.45 7.00 -11.68
C GLU A 55 -20.81 7.46 -11.14
N LYS A 56 -20.91 7.72 -9.82
CA LYS A 56 -22.14 8.23 -9.21
C LYS A 56 -22.56 9.57 -9.80
N VAL A 57 -21.62 10.47 -10.05
CA VAL A 57 -21.90 11.78 -10.68
C VAL A 57 -22.39 11.61 -12.12
N LEU A 58 -21.68 10.83 -12.94
CA LEU A 58 -22.07 10.58 -14.33
C LEU A 58 -23.48 10.00 -14.43
N ARG A 59 -23.83 9.08 -13.53
CA ARG A 59 -25.16 8.47 -13.49
C ARG A 59 -26.23 9.41 -12.94
N ARG A 60 -26.02 9.99 -11.76
CA ARG A 60 -27.08 10.71 -11.03
C ARG A 60 -27.26 12.15 -11.47
N LYS A 61 -26.15 12.85 -11.76
CA LYS A 61 -26.18 14.27 -12.13
C LYS A 61 -26.36 14.46 -13.63
N PHE A 62 -25.69 13.62 -14.44
CA PHE A 62 -25.69 13.77 -15.90
C PHE A 62 -26.56 12.73 -16.62
N GLY A 63 -27.12 11.76 -15.90
CA GLY A 63 -28.04 10.77 -16.50
C GLY A 63 -27.41 9.88 -17.58
N LEU A 64 -26.08 9.77 -17.64
CA LEU A 64 -25.40 9.05 -18.73
C LEU A 64 -25.78 7.56 -18.70
N LYS A 65 -26.07 7.01 -19.88
CA LYS A 65 -26.34 5.58 -20.11
C LYS A 65 -25.06 4.75 -19.91
N PRO A 66 -25.17 3.42 -19.67
CA PRO A 66 -24.00 2.56 -19.47
C PRO A 66 -22.89 2.74 -20.53
N LEU A 67 -23.25 2.72 -21.82
CA LEU A 67 -22.28 2.87 -22.92
C LEU A 67 -21.56 4.23 -22.92
N GLU A 68 -22.27 5.32 -22.59
CA GLU A 68 -21.70 6.66 -22.47
C GLU A 68 -20.79 6.78 -21.25
N ARG A 69 -21.16 6.11 -20.15
CA ARG A 69 -20.32 6.05 -18.95
C ARG A 69 -19.04 5.30 -19.22
N ASP A 70 -19.06 4.20 -19.96
CA ASP A 70 -17.86 3.42 -20.28
C ASP A 70 -16.81 4.29 -20.99
N ILE A 71 -17.23 5.13 -21.94
CA ILE A 71 -16.33 6.08 -22.64
C ILE A 71 -15.66 7.04 -21.66
N VAL A 72 -16.40 7.54 -20.68
CA VAL A 72 -15.94 8.58 -19.73
C VAL A 72 -15.24 7.98 -18.50
N GLN A 73 -15.52 6.73 -18.14
CA GLN A 73 -15.00 6.06 -16.94
C GLN A 73 -13.58 5.53 -17.10
N THR A 74 -13.16 5.17 -18.31
CA THR A 74 -11.81 4.65 -18.60
C THR A 74 -10.69 5.61 -18.16
N ALA A 75 -11.01 6.90 -18.02
CA ALA A 75 -10.21 7.99 -17.47
C ALA A 75 -9.24 7.59 -16.35
N LEU A 76 -9.78 7.01 -15.29
CA LEU A 76 -9.09 6.88 -14.02
C LEU A 76 -8.23 5.61 -13.96
N GLN A 77 -8.56 4.61 -14.79
CA GLN A 77 -7.75 3.40 -14.94
C GLN A 77 -6.60 3.61 -15.94
N ILE A 78 -6.76 4.51 -16.92
CA ILE A 78 -5.83 4.67 -18.05
C ILE A 78 -4.78 5.76 -17.83
N CYS A 79 -4.98 6.77 -16.97
CA CYS A 79 -4.01 7.86 -16.70
C CYS A 79 -2.72 7.40 -15.95
N CYS A 80 -2.09 6.34 -16.43
CA CYS A 80 -0.84 5.75 -15.96
C CYS A 80 0.38 6.48 -16.51
N THR A 81 0.24 7.16 -17.65
CA THR A 81 1.25 8.08 -18.23
C THR A 81 0.62 9.43 -18.57
N GLU A 82 1.45 10.45 -18.75
CA GLU A 82 0.98 11.75 -19.22
C GLU A 82 0.31 11.65 -20.60
N ALA A 83 0.92 10.92 -21.55
CA ALA A 83 0.36 10.70 -22.88
C ALA A 83 -1.03 10.06 -22.84
N THR A 84 -1.21 9.00 -22.04
CA THR A 84 -2.52 8.34 -21.87
C THR A 84 -3.57 9.27 -21.23
N CYS A 85 -3.15 10.14 -20.31
CA CYS A 85 -4.03 11.15 -19.71
C CYS A 85 -4.45 12.22 -20.71
N THR A 86 -3.53 12.69 -21.55
CA THR A 86 -3.80 13.66 -22.62
C THR A 86 -4.73 13.08 -23.67
N GLN A 87 -4.47 11.85 -24.13
CA GLN A 87 -5.34 11.16 -25.06
C GLN A 87 -6.76 11.03 -24.51
N TRP A 88 -6.90 10.59 -23.26
CA TRP A 88 -8.20 10.46 -22.63
C TRP A 88 -8.94 11.82 -22.54
N TYR A 89 -8.24 12.90 -22.18
CA TYR A 89 -8.85 14.22 -22.11
C TYR A 89 -9.36 14.70 -23.48
N ASN A 90 -8.65 14.36 -24.56
CA ASN A 90 -9.10 14.61 -25.92
C ASN A 90 -10.38 13.83 -26.26
N GLU A 91 -10.47 12.57 -25.82
CA GLU A 91 -11.69 11.75 -25.97
C GLU A 91 -12.87 12.33 -25.19
N LEU A 92 -12.65 12.78 -23.95
CA LEU A 92 -13.66 13.47 -23.15
C LEU A 92 -14.13 14.76 -23.84
N THR A 93 -13.20 15.51 -24.43
CA THR A 93 -13.51 16.74 -25.18
C THR A 93 -14.34 16.44 -26.42
N ALA A 94 -14.01 15.37 -27.15
CA ALA A 94 -14.79 14.92 -28.31
C ALA A 94 -16.20 14.45 -27.89
N PHE A 95 -16.32 13.74 -26.78
CA PHE A 95 -17.60 13.33 -26.20
C PHE A 95 -18.45 14.56 -25.80
N ALA A 96 -17.82 15.55 -25.17
CA ALA A 96 -18.47 16.80 -24.77
C ALA A 96 -19.06 17.58 -25.97
N ARG A 97 -18.35 17.59 -27.10
CA ARG A 97 -18.83 18.21 -28.36
C ARG A 97 -20.09 17.55 -28.93
N ARG A 98 -20.40 16.31 -28.54
CA ARG A 98 -21.60 15.57 -28.98
C ARG A 98 -22.85 15.84 -28.10
N GLY A 99 -22.83 16.91 -27.30
CA GLY A 99 -23.98 17.32 -26.47
C GLY A 99 -23.79 17.13 -24.97
N HIS A 100 -22.59 16.77 -24.51
CA HIS A 100 -22.29 16.53 -23.09
C HIS A 100 -21.31 17.57 -22.50
N SER A 101 -21.38 18.82 -22.95
CA SER A 101 -20.48 19.90 -22.53
C SER A 101 -20.49 20.15 -21.02
N SER A 102 -21.64 19.93 -20.36
CA SER A 102 -21.78 20.04 -18.91
C SER A 102 -20.94 19.02 -18.13
N VAL A 103 -20.63 17.86 -18.72
CA VAL A 103 -19.77 16.83 -18.13
C VAL A 103 -18.32 17.30 -18.11
N LEU A 104 -17.82 17.84 -19.23
CA LEU A 104 -16.46 18.38 -19.34
C LEU A 104 -16.29 19.58 -18.40
N LYS A 105 -17.22 20.55 -18.43
CA LYS A 105 -17.19 21.70 -17.52
C LYS A 105 -17.10 21.26 -16.06
N TYR A 106 -17.91 20.29 -15.66
CA TYR A 106 -17.87 19.78 -14.29
C TYR A 106 -16.55 19.07 -13.98
N PHE A 107 -15.99 18.31 -14.92
CA PHE A 107 -14.69 17.70 -14.75
C PHE A 107 -13.60 18.76 -14.52
N ASP A 108 -13.59 19.81 -15.33
CA ASP A 108 -12.61 20.90 -15.21
C ASP A 108 -12.77 21.65 -13.88
N ASP A 109 -14.00 22.01 -13.51
CA ASP A 109 -14.27 22.75 -12.29
C ASP A 109 -13.97 21.94 -11.01
N ASN A 110 -14.00 20.59 -11.07
CA ASN A 110 -13.98 19.75 -9.86
C ASN A 110 -12.83 18.72 -9.79
N ARG A 111 -12.06 18.52 -10.87
CA ARG A 111 -11.04 17.45 -10.93
C ARG A 111 -9.75 17.82 -11.63
N SER A 112 -9.78 18.64 -12.69
CA SER A 112 -8.58 18.95 -13.47
C SER A 112 -7.49 19.58 -12.60
N GLY A 113 -7.87 20.51 -11.72
CA GLY A 113 -6.97 21.20 -10.79
C GLY A 113 -6.25 20.29 -9.79
N TYR A 114 -6.73 19.07 -9.58
CA TYR A 114 -6.21 18.15 -8.56
C TYR A 114 -5.71 16.82 -9.13
N CYS A 115 -5.34 16.81 -10.42
CA CYS A 115 -4.79 15.66 -11.15
C CYS A 115 -3.67 14.94 -10.37
N SER A 116 -2.81 15.70 -9.67
CA SER A 116 -1.73 15.14 -8.83
C SER A 116 -2.20 14.25 -7.68
N MET A 117 -3.46 14.36 -7.25
CA MET A 117 -4.01 13.58 -6.13
C MET A 117 -4.63 12.25 -6.58
N TRP A 118 -5.06 12.14 -7.84
CA TRP A 118 -5.87 11.00 -8.31
C TRP A 118 -5.29 10.29 -9.54
N ALA A 119 -4.59 10.99 -10.44
CA ALA A 119 -4.01 10.39 -11.64
C ALA A 119 -2.73 9.63 -11.31
N ASN A 120 -2.62 8.38 -11.77
CA ASN A 120 -1.50 7.48 -11.47
C ASN A 120 -0.14 8.11 -11.79
N TYR A 121 0.00 8.70 -12.98
CA TYR A 121 1.30 9.19 -13.46
C TYR A 121 1.88 10.33 -12.59
N ARG A 122 1.04 11.26 -12.11
CA ARG A 122 1.48 12.34 -11.20
C ARG A 122 1.54 11.90 -9.75
N ARG A 123 0.62 11.03 -9.34
CA ARG A 123 0.57 10.51 -7.97
C ARG A 123 1.81 9.68 -7.64
N ALA A 124 2.36 8.96 -8.62
CA ALA A 124 3.52 8.11 -8.41
C ALA A 124 4.79 8.87 -8.00
N SER A 125 4.83 10.19 -8.21
CA SER A 125 5.90 11.07 -7.74
C SER A 125 5.92 11.26 -6.22
N TYR A 126 4.89 10.83 -5.51
CA TYR A 126 4.77 10.97 -4.06
C TYR A 126 4.77 9.62 -3.36
N PHE A 127 5.44 9.56 -2.21
CA PHE A 127 5.48 8.38 -1.37
C PHE A 127 4.06 7.99 -0.91
N SER A 128 3.64 6.75 -1.13
CA SER A 128 2.34 6.26 -0.65
C SER A 128 2.40 4.88 -0.01
N ALA A 129 3.60 4.29 0.10
CA ALA A 129 3.82 2.94 0.59
C ALA A 129 3.01 1.85 -0.16
N GLY A 130 2.62 2.15 -1.41
CA GLY A 130 1.73 1.31 -2.24
C GLY A 130 0.24 1.41 -1.87
N ASN A 131 -0.16 2.32 -0.98
CA ASN A 131 -1.56 2.50 -0.59
C ASN A 131 -2.30 3.42 -1.58
N THR A 132 -2.72 2.89 -2.72
CA THR A 132 -3.54 3.65 -3.69
C THR A 132 -5.02 3.68 -3.34
N THR A 133 -5.45 2.82 -2.41
CA THR A 133 -6.82 2.73 -1.87
C THR A 133 -6.79 2.66 -0.34
N THR A 134 -7.92 2.98 0.29
CA THR A 134 -8.13 2.85 1.75
C THR A 134 -8.57 1.43 2.15
N ASN A 135 -8.77 0.53 1.18
CA ASN A 135 -9.24 -0.85 1.38
C ASN A 135 -8.48 -1.63 2.47
N ARG A 136 -7.16 -1.45 2.56
CA ARG A 136 -6.34 -2.12 3.61
C ARG A 136 -6.78 -1.73 5.01
N ILE A 137 -7.02 -0.43 5.22
CA ILE A 137 -7.45 0.12 6.50
C ILE A 137 -8.91 -0.25 6.76
N GLU A 138 -9.78 -0.13 5.75
CA GLU A 138 -11.19 -0.50 5.84
C GLU A 138 -11.41 -1.99 6.15
N SER A 139 -10.58 -2.87 5.58
CA SER A 139 -10.64 -4.30 5.85
C SER A 139 -10.23 -4.61 7.30
N ASN A 140 -9.25 -3.89 7.84
CA ASN A 140 -8.89 -4.00 9.25
C ASN A 140 -10.03 -3.47 10.14
N TRP A 141 -10.64 -2.34 9.78
CA TRP A 141 -11.78 -1.79 10.50
C TRP A 141 -13.00 -2.70 10.47
N SER A 142 -13.28 -3.38 9.35
CA SER A 142 -14.40 -4.32 9.27
C SER A 142 -14.18 -5.53 10.19
N LEU A 143 -12.94 -6.02 10.27
CA LEU A 143 -12.57 -7.07 11.23
C LEU A 143 -12.76 -6.60 12.68
N LEU A 144 -12.26 -5.41 13.02
CA LEU A 144 -12.41 -4.85 14.35
C LEU A 144 -13.88 -4.64 14.72
N LYS A 145 -14.69 -4.06 13.82
CA LYS A 145 -16.14 -3.88 14.02
C LYS A 145 -16.84 -5.21 14.26
N ARG A 146 -16.45 -6.27 13.54
CA ARG A 146 -17.00 -7.62 13.75
C ARG A 146 -16.60 -8.21 15.10
N LEU A 147 -15.40 -7.91 15.60
CA LEU A 147 -14.94 -8.35 16.92
C LEU A 147 -15.64 -7.61 18.06
N LEU A 148 -15.90 -6.31 17.87
CA LEU A 148 -16.55 -5.46 18.87
C LEU A 148 -18.07 -5.67 18.93
N GLY A 149 -18.71 -5.95 17.79
CA GLY A 149 -20.16 -6.01 17.65
C GLY A 149 -20.77 -4.66 17.29
N THR A 150 -22.11 -4.60 17.23
CA THR A 150 -22.86 -3.37 16.87
C THR A 150 -22.98 -2.37 18.01
N THR A 151 -22.89 -2.84 19.26
CA THR A 151 -22.91 -2.02 20.47
C THR A 151 -21.81 -2.50 21.41
N THR A 152 -20.87 -1.60 21.72
CA THR A 152 -19.72 -1.90 22.59
C THR A 152 -19.48 -0.70 23.48
N SER A 153 -19.26 -0.94 24.77
CA SER A 153 -18.86 0.13 25.68
C SER A 153 -17.44 0.61 25.33
N VAL A 154 -17.15 1.88 25.63
CA VAL A 154 -15.85 2.50 25.31
C VAL A 154 -14.70 1.71 25.92
N ASP A 155 -14.87 1.24 27.15
CA ASP A 155 -13.90 0.45 27.88
C ASP A 155 -13.61 -0.91 27.19
N THR A 156 -14.65 -1.61 26.73
CA THR A 156 -14.49 -2.87 25.98
C THR A 156 -13.83 -2.64 24.63
N MET A 157 -14.12 -1.52 23.96
CA MET A 157 -13.47 -1.12 22.73
C MET A 157 -11.97 -0.86 22.94
N VAL A 158 -11.62 -0.07 23.95
CA VAL A 158 -10.22 0.26 24.27
C VAL A 158 -9.43 -1.01 24.59
N ALA A 159 -9.95 -1.90 25.44
CA ALA A 159 -9.27 -3.15 25.76
C ALA A 159 -9.10 -4.07 24.55
N SER A 160 -10.11 -4.15 23.68
CA SER A 160 -10.03 -4.94 22.45
C SER A 160 -8.99 -4.39 21.48
N LEU A 161 -8.88 -3.06 21.36
CA LEU A 161 -7.85 -2.38 20.58
C LEU A 161 -6.45 -2.67 21.11
N LEU A 162 -6.25 -2.59 22.43
CA LEU A 162 -4.96 -2.89 23.07
C LEU A 162 -4.57 -4.36 22.90
N LYS A 163 -5.53 -5.28 23.09
CA LYS A 163 -5.31 -6.72 22.83
C LYS A 163 -4.94 -7.00 21.37
N HIS A 164 -5.56 -6.28 20.43
CA HIS A 164 -5.21 -6.36 19.02
C HIS A 164 -3.78 -5.85 18.78
N GLN A 165 -3.37 -4.73 19.40
CA GLN A 165 -2.00 -4.22 19.32
C GLN A 165 -0.97 -5.22 19.85
N VAL A 166 -1.24 -5.89 20.99
CA VAL A 166 -0.36 -6.95 21.53
C VAL A 166 -0.18 -8.08 20.52
N THR A 167 -1.28 -8.52 19.87
CA THR A 167 -1.20 -9.55 18.82
C THR A 167 -0.29 -9.13 17.67
N VAL A 168 -0.40 -7.88 17.20
CA VAL A 168 0.45 -7.34 16.12
C VAL A 168 1.92 -7.33 16.53
N VAL A 169 2.24 -6.94 17.76
CA VAL A 169 3.61 -6.96 18.29
C VAL A 169 4.19 -8.37 18.28
N VAL A 170 3.41 -9.35 18.75
CA VAL A 170 3.83 -10.76 18.77
C VAL A 170 4.06 -11.28 17.35
N GLU A 171 3.24 -10.88 16.37
CA GLU A 171 3.46 -11.24 14.97
C GLU A 171 4.76 -10.66 14.39
N ILE A 172 5.12 -9.42 14.74
CA ILE A 172 6.38 -8.80 14.32
C ILE A 172 7.57 -9.57 14.94
N GLN A 173 7.51 -9.87 16.24
CA GLN A 173 8.58 -10.60 16.93
C GLN A 173 8.76 -12.03 16.38
N ARG A 174 7.68 -12.69 15.96
CA ARG A 174 7.73 -14.04 15.38
C ARG A 174 8.24 -14.09 13.94
N HIS A 175 8.57 -12.96 13.32
CA HIS A 175 9.01 -12.94 11.93
C HIS A 175 10.26 -13.80 11.70
N ASP A 176 11.24 -13.76 12.61
CA ASP A 176 12.52 -14.49 12.45
C ASP A 176 12.39 -16.00 12.67
N LEU A 177 11.32 -16.42 13.34
CA LEU A 177 11.01 -17.84 13.50
C LEU A 177 10.50 -18.48 12.21
N ARG A 178 10.22 -17.67 11.18
CA ARG A 178 9.78 -18.14 9.87
C ARG A 178 10.99 -18.29 8.96
N SER A 179 11.52 -19.50 8.89
CA SER A 179 12.50 -19.86 7.86
C SER A 179 11.86 -19.79 6.48
N ARG A 180 12.55 -19.18 5.51
CA ARG A 180 12.13 -19.22 4.11
C ARG A 180 12.89 -20.32 3.37
N PRO A 181 12.22 -21.15 2.56
CA PRO A 181 12.92 -22.15 1.76
C PRO A 181 13.87 -21.44 0.77
N PRO A 182 15.19 -21.72 0.81
CA PRO A 182 16.19 -21.14 -0.09
C PRO A 182 15.87 -21.18 -1.60
N PRO A 183 15.23 -22.23 -2.18
CA PRO A 183 15.00 -22.29 -3.63
C PRO A 183 13.88 -21.34 -4.12
N THR A 184 13.15 -20.68 -3.21
CA THR A 184 12.04 -19.79 -3.58
C THR A 184 12.45 -18.35 -3.85
N ILE A 185 13.72 -17.99 -3.62
CA ILE A 185 14.25 -16.63 -3.71
C ILE A 185 15.43 -16.61 -4.69
N PRO A 186 15.45 -15.70 -5.69
CA PRO A 186 16.60 -15.53 -6.58
C PRO A 186 17.89 -15.22 -5.79
N ASP A 187 19.04 -15.74 -6.23
CA ASP A 187 20.33 -15.56 -5.54
C ASP A 187 20.63 -14.09 -5.27
N PHE A 188 20.44 -13.23 -6.28
CA PHE A 188 20.66 -11.79 -6.15
C PHE A 188 19.86 -11.12 -5.03
N LEU A 189 18.72 -11.70 -4.60
CA LEU A 189 17.88 -11.17 -3.53
C LEU A 189 18.04 -11.93 -2.20
N ARG A 190 18.88 -12.96 -2.14
CA ARG A 190 18.95 -13.90 -1.02
C ARG A 190 19.30 -13.18 0.28
N ARG A 191 20.43 -12.46 0.32
CA ARG A 191 20.85 -11.68 1.50
C ARG A 191 19.83 -10.65 1.96
N ILE A 192 19.38 -9.77 1.07
CA ILE A 192 18.44 -8.69 1.42
C ILE A 192 17.05 -9.22 1.85
N SER A 193 16.64 -10.40 1.35
CA SER A 193 15.32 -10.95 1.65
C SER A 193 15.11 -11.22 3.15
N ALA A 194 16.18 -11.53 3.90
CA ALA A 194 16.09 -11.78 5.34
C ALA A 194 15.47 -10.59 6.10
N HIS A 195 15.73 -9.36 5.62
CA HIS A 195 15.27 -8.11 6.23
C HIS A 195 13.87 -7.66 5.76
N MET A 196 13.27 -8.36 4.80
CA MET A 196 11.98 -7.98 4.21
C MET A 196 10.84 -8.78 4.81
N SER A 197 9.66 -8.18 4.98
CA SER A 197 8.42 -8.97 5.16
C SER A 197 8.00 -9.67 3.86
N ASN A 198 7.12 -10.68 3.92
CA ASN A 198 6.55 -11.33 2.72
C ASN A 198 5.86 -10.32 1.78
N TYR A 199 5.25 -9.26 2.34
CA TYR A 199 4.62 -8.17 1.58
C TYR A 199 5.63 -7.40 0.73
N VAL A 200 6.80 -7.10 1.31
CA VAL A 200 7.89 -6.36 0.65
C VAL A 200 8.60 -7.26 -0.36
N LEU A 201 8.99 -8.47 0.05
CA LEU A 201 9.68 -9.43 -0.82
C LEU A 201 8.89 -9.73 -2.09
N LYS A 202 7.58 -9.92 -2.00
CA LYS A 202 6.71 -10.14 -3.17
C LYS A 202 6.80 -9.00 -4.19
N ARG A 203 6.98 -7.75 -3.75
CA ARG A 203 7.09 -6.57 -4.63
C ARG A 203 8.47 -6.42 -5.24
N VAL A 204 9.50 -6.52 -4.40
CA VAL A 204 10.90 -6.42 -4.81
C VAL A 204 11.24 -7.53 -5.81
N ARG A 205 10.81 -8.77 -5.53
CA ARG A 205 10.98 -9.90 -6.45
C ARG A 205 10.35 -9.65 -7.84
N ARG A 206 9.20 -8.96 -7.91
CA ARG A 206 8.58 -8.60 -9.21
C ARG A 206 9.42 -7.63 -10.02
N GLN A 207 10.24 -6.79 -9.38
CA GLN A 207 11.15 -5.88 -10.07
C GLN A 207 12.35 -6.62 -10.67
N SER A 208 12.89 -7.62 -9.94
CA SER A 208 14.03 -8.43 -10.40
C SER A 208 13.77 -9.19 -11.71
N PHE A 209 12.54 -9.63 -11.95
CA PHE A 209 12.17 -10.33 -13.18
C PHE A 209 12.13 -9.44 -14.44
N VAL A 210 12.09 -8.11 -14.30
CA VAL A 210 11.98 -7.18 -15.44
C VAL A 210 13.36 -6.73 -15.97
N VAL A 211 14.42 -6.94 -15.19
CA VAL A 211 15.81 -6.51 -15.48
C VAL A 211 16.38 -7.11 -16.79
N HIS A 212 15.78 -8.16 -17.34
CA HIS A 212 16.29 -8.89 -18.52
C HIS A 212 15.73 -8.39 -19.87
N LYS A 213 15.21 -7.16 -19.96
CA LYS A 213 14.77 -6.59 -21.25
C LYS A 213 15.91 -5.83 -21.93
N SER A 214 16.27 -6.34 -23.10
CA SER A 214 17.47 -6.21 -23.94
C SER A 214 18.01 -4.83 -24.33
N GLU A 215 17.59 -3.71 -23.71
CA GLU A 215 18.03 -2.36 -24.10
C GLU A 215 18.33 -1.43 -22.90
N THR A 216 18.41 -1.97 -21.68
CA THR A 216 18.76 -1.14 -20.52
C THR A 216 20.27 -0.99 -20.40
N THR A 217 20.76 0.24 -20.26
CA THR A 217 22.16 0.53 -19.96
C THR A 217 22.26 1.50 -18.78
N CYS A 218 23.42 1.59 -18.15
CA CYS A 218 23.67 2.58 -17.10
C CYS A 218 25.05 3.20 -17.24
N GLU A 219 25.16 4.47 -16.86
CA GLU A 219 26.39 5.22 -16.89
C GLU A 219 26.58 5.96 -15.57
N LYS A 220 27.78 5.86 -14.99
CA LYS A 220 28.13 6.61 -13.79
C LYS A 220 28.41 8.06 -14.17
N ARG A 221 27.74 8.98 -13.48
CA ARG A 221 27.97 10.43 -13.59
C ARG A 221 28.95 10.83 -12.48
N GLU A 222 28.70 11.96 -11.84
CA GLU A 222 29.51 12.45 -10.74
C GLU A 222 29.11 11.81 -9.40
N ALA A 223 30.11 11.53 -8.56
CA ALA A 223 29.96 11.00 -7.21
C ALA A 223 29.10 9.71 -7.16
N CYS A 224 27.95 9.78 -6.50
CA CYS A 224 27.01 8.68 -6.29
C CYS A 224 25.92 8.57 -7.38
N ARG A 225 25.92 9.48 -8.36
CA ARG A 225 24.84 9.59 -9.34
C ARG A 225 25.06 8.65 -10.54
N TRP A 226 24.02 7.92 -10.88
CA TRP A 226 23.93 7.08 -12.07
C TRP A 226 22.77 7.49 -12.95
N GLU A 227 22.96 7.45 -14.25
CA GLU A 227 21.88 7.51 -15.23
C GLU A 227 21.62 6.11 -15.78
N VAL A 228 20.36 5.69 -15.72
CA VAL A 228 19.88 4.43 -16.27
C VAL A 228 18.98 4.73 -17.45
N PHE A 229 19.39 4.25 -18.62
CA PHE A 229 18.67 4.41 -19.88
C PHE A 229 17.79 3.18 -20.08
N ALA A 230 16.49 3.34 -19.94
CA ALA A 230 15.52 2.26 -20.06
C ALA A 230 14.42 2.65 -21.06
N ASN A 231 14.47 2.08 -22.27
CA ASN A 231 13.62 2.48 -23.40
C ASN A 231 13.77 3.99 -23.70
N SER A 232 12.65 4.73 -23.77
CA SER A 232 12.60 6.17 -24.02
C SER A 232 12.78 7.05 -22.76
N HIS A 233 13.20 6.48 -21.63
CA HIS A 233 13.31 7.21 -20.37
C HIS A 233 14.73 7.15 -19.80
N VAL A 234 15.19 8.28 -19.28
CA VAL A 234 16.40 8.38 -18.48
C VAL A 234 15.99 8.53 -17.03
N LEU A 235 16.52 7.64 -16.18
CA LEU A 235 16.23 7.62 -14.75
C LEU A 235 17.51 7.84 -13.96
N THR A 236 17.41 8.63 -12.91
CA THR A 236 18.55 8.94 -12.04
C THR A 236 18.50 8.02 -10.84
N CYS A 237 19.61 7.37 -10.55
CA CYS A 237 19.82 6.57 -9.34
C CYS A 237 20.95 7.17 -8.50
N ASP A 238 20.85 6.99 -7.18
CA ASP A 238 21.92 7.27 -6.22
C ASP A 238 22.40 5.94 -5.63
N ASP A 239 23.68 5.61 -5.79
CA ASP A 239 24.27 4.33 -5.35
C ASP A 239 24.67 4.29 -3.86
N VAL A 240 24.64 5.44 -3.17
CA VAL A 240 24.93 5.54 -1.74
C VAL A 240 23.64 5.60 -0.94
N ALA A 241 22.73 6.50 -1.31
CA ALA A 241 21.42 6.64 -0.69
C ALA A 241 20.42 5.59 -1.20
N TRP A 242 20.78 4.82 -2.25
CA TRP A 242 19.92 3.82 -2.88
C TRP A 242 18.56 4.39 -3.31
N THR A 243 18.59 5.58 -3.91
CA THR A 243 17.38 6.28 -4.38
C THR A 243 17.24 6.24 -5.89
N CYS A 244 16.00 6.30 -6.38
CA CYS A 244 15.73 6.33 -7.82
C CYS A 244 14.56 7.24 -8.16
N THR A 245 14.63 7.96 -9.28
CA THR A 245 13.55 8.84 -9.74
C THR A 245 12.38 8.10 -10.38
N CYS A 246 12.42 6.76 -10.47
CA CYS A 246 11.34 6.01 -11.08
C CYS A 246 10.10 5.95 -10.20
N SER A 247 8.92 5.96 -10.84
CA SER A 247 7.60 5.88 -10.20
C SER A 247 7.45 4.75 -9.17
N PHE A 248 8.12 3.61 -9.38
CA PHE A 248 8.08 2.50 -8.42
C PHE A 248 8.80 2.87 -7.12
N TYR A 249 10.00 3.45 -7.22
CA TYR A 249 10.77 3.87 -6.06
C TYR A 249 10.11 5.05 -5.37
N THR A 250 9.82 6.15 -6.08
CA THR A 250 9.24 7.36 -5.47
C THR A 250 7.93 7.08 -4.72
N SER A 251 7.11 6.15 -5.20
CA SER A 251 5.84 5.81 -4.54
C SER A 251 5.94 4.82 -3.38
N GLN A 252 7.04 4.08 -3.26
CA GLN A 252 7.17 2.97 -2.31
C GLN A 252 8.45 2.94 -1.49
N HIS A 253 9.51 3.63 -1.89
CA HIS A 253 10.89 3.54 -1.36
C HIS A 253 11.36 2.09 -1.22
N LEU A 254 11.14 1.31 -2.28
CA LEU A 254 11.59 -0.08 -2.36
C LEU A 254 12.62 -0.22 -3.49
N PRO A 255 13.59 -1.14 -3.36
CA PRO A 255 14.52 -1.44 -4.45
C PRO A 255 13.77 -1.71 -5.76
N CYS A 256 14.03 -0.85 -6.75
CA CYS A 256 13.42 -0.93 -8.06
C CYS A 256 14.35 -1.66 -9.03
N GLN A 257 13.83 -2.00 -10.22
CA GLN A 257 14.63 -2.66 -11.26
C GLN A 257 15.89 -1.87 -11.66
N HIS A 258 15.85 -0.52 -11.60
CA HIS A 258 16.98 0.32 -12.00
C HIS A 258 18.10 0.31 -10.95
N LEU A 259 17.75 0.34 -9.65
CA LEU A 259 18.72 0.17 -8.57
C LEU A 259 19.34 -1.22 -8.60
N MET A 260 18.54 -2.25 -8.90
CA MET A 260 19.05 -3.61 -9.10
C MET A 260 19.99 -3.70 -10.30
N PHE A 261 19.67 -3.00 -11.39
CA PHE A 261 20.52 -2.93 -12.58
C PHE A 261 21.84 -2.22 -12.27
N VAL A 262 21.83 -1.06 -11.60
CA VAL A 262 23.05 -0.36 -11.17
C VAL A 262 23.90 -1.23 -10.25
N ALA A 263 23.29 -1.91 -9.28
CA ALA A 263 24.01 -2.82 -8.39
C ALA A 263 24.69 -3.97 -9.16
N ARG A 264 23.99 -4.59 -10.09
CA ARG A 264 24.49 -5.76 -10.81
C ARG A 264 25.44 -5.42 -11.95
N GLU A 265 25.00 -4.56 -12.87
CA GLU A 265 25.74 -4.24 -14.09
C GLU A 265 26.70 -3.07 -13.89
N GLY A 266 26.33 -2.09 -13.05
CA GLY A 266 27.17 -0.93 -12.76
C GLY A 266 28.30 -1.23 -11.77
N HIS A 267 28.00 -1.93 -10.68
CA HIS A 267 28.97 -2.26 -9.62
C HIS A 267 29.50 -3.70 -9.65
N GLY A 268 28.86 -4.62 -10.38
CA GLY A 268 29.26 -6.03 -10.38
C GLY A 268 28.86 -6.81 -9.13
N PHE A 269 27.87 -6.36 -8.35
CA PHE A 269 27.45 -7.08 -7.15
C PHE A 269 26.73 -8.39 -7.48
N GLU A 270 27.14 -9.47 -6.82
CA GLU A 270 26.48 -10.78 -6.92
C GLU A 270 25.15 -10.83 -6.15
N GLU A 271 25.01 -10.01 -5.11
CA GLU A 271 23.81 -9.88 -4.29
C GLU A 271 23.47 -8.40 -4.06
N LEU A 272 22.17 -8.08 -4.03
CA LEU A 272 21.69 -6.75 -3.72
C LEU A 272 21.99 -6.41 -2.25
N PRO A 273 22.67 -5.28 -1.95
CA PRO A 273 23.09 -4.97 -0.60
C PRO A 273 21.89 -4.64 0.31
N PRO A 274 21.90 -5.09 1.57
CA PRO A 274 20.84 -4.77 2.54
C PRO A 274 20.56 -3.27 2.74
N LEU A 275 21.60 -2.44 2.57
CA LEU A 275 21.52 -0.97 2.64
C LEU A 275 20.57 -0.36 1.60
N SER A 276 20.22 -1.10 0.54
CA SER A 276 19.24 -0.65 -0.45
C SER A 276 17.79 -0.70 0.04
N LEU A 277 17.53 -1.33 1.19
CA LEU A 277 16.21 -1.39 1.81
C LEU A 277 16.05 -0.25 2.82
N ASP A 278 15.14 0.68 2.52
CA ASP A 278 14.74 1.76 3.44
C ASP A 278 14.26 1.18 4.80
N ASP A 279 14.67 1.82 5.89
CA ASP A 279 14.36 1.44 7.28
C ASP A 279 12.88 1.17 7.52
N ARG A 280 11.99 1.90 6.84
CA ARG A 280 10.54 1.71 6.92
C ARG A 280 10.13 0.27 6.58
N TRP A 281 10.85 -0.38 5.69
CA TRP A 281 10.56 -1.71 5.18
C TRP A 281 11.45 -2.79 5.76
N ASN A 282 12.40 -2.39 6.60
CA ASN A 282 13.35 -3.28 7.24
C ASN A 282 12.71 -3.89 8.51
N MET A 283 12.57 -5.22 8.51
CA MET A 283 12.03 -5.95 9.65
C MET A 283 12.94 -5.86 10.88
N ASP A 284 14.24 -5.63 10.71
CA ASP A 284 15.14 -5.45 11.84
C ASP A 284 14.85 -4.15 12.58
N VAL A 285 14.56 -3.08 11.84
CA VAL A 285 14.09 -1.81 12.39
C VAL A 285 12.70 -2.00 13.00
N ALA A 286 11.80 -2.71 12.32
CA ALA A 286 10.48 -3.00 12.88
C ALA A 286 10.53 -3.78 14.20
N ARG A 287 11.57 -4.59 14.45
CA ARG A 287 11.77 -5.33 15.72
C ARG A 287 12.15 -4.42 16.90
N SER A 288 12.60 -3.19 16.67
CA SER A 288 12.83 -2.24 17.77
C SER A 288 11.53 -1.59 18.27
N LEU A 289 10.48 -1.50 17.43
CA LEU A 289 9.18 -0.93 17.79
C LEU A 289 8.44 -1.65 18.93
N PRO A 290 8.43 -2.99 19.05
CA PRO A 290 7.85 -3.71 20.17
C PRO A 290 8.16 -3.12 21.55
N GLY A 291 9.38 -2.64 21.81
CA GLY A 291 9.73 -2.02 23.10
C GLY A 291 8.87 -0.78 23.42
N HIS A 292 8.59 0.04 22.41
CA HIS A 292 7.73 1.22 22.55
C HIS A 292 6.26 0.85 22.72
N ILE A 293 5.80 -0.18 22.01
CA ILE A 293 4.39 -0.60 22.07
C ILE A 293 4.10 -1.32 23.40
N VAL A 294 5.00 -2.18 23.87
CA VAL A 294 4.86 -2.88 25.15
C VAL A 294 4.82 -1.90 26.32
N LYS A 295 5.66 -0.84 26.28
CA LYS A 295 5.60 0.25 27.25
C LYS A 295 4.22 0.94 27.24
N GLY A 296 3.74 1.33 26.07
CA GLY A 296 2.43 1.97 25.93
C GLY A 296 1.27 1.07 26.39
N VAL A 297 1.32 -0.24 26.13
CA VAL A 297 0.32 -1.19 26.64
C VAL A 297 0.41 -1.30 28.17
N SER A 298 1.62 -1.33 28.73
CA SER A 298 1.83 -1.38 30.18
C SER A 298 1.26 -0.14 30.89
N ASP A 299 1.45 1.04 30.31
CA ASP A 299 0.91 2.31 30.84
C ASP A 299 -0.63 2.34 30.89
N VAL A 300 -1.30 1.55 30.03
CA VAL A 300 -2.77 1.49 29.96
C VAL A 300 -3.34 0.27 30.68
N THR A 301 -2.50 -0.70 31.07
CA THR A 301 -2.92 -1.92 31.79
C THR A 301 -3.68 -1.63 33.10
N PRO A 302 -3.28 -0.65 33.95
CA PRO A 302 -4.05 -0.30 35.15
C PRO A 302 -5.48 0.20 34.85
N VAL A 303 -5.67 0.85 33.70
CA VAL A 303 -6.99 1.30 33.23
C VAL A 303 -7.82 0.11 32.74
N MET A 304 -7.18 -0.91 32.17
CA MET A 304 -7.85 -2.15 31.76
C MET A 304 -8.29 -3.01 32.96
N ASP A 305 -7.50 -3.06 34.02
CA ASP A 305 -7.80 -3.88 35.22
C ASP A 305 -8.91 -3.26 36.09
N THR A 306 -9.05 -1.93 36.06
CA THR A 306 -10.11 -1.19 36.77
C THR A 306 -11.46 -1.28 36.07
N VAL A 307 -11.47 -1.41 34.74
CA VAL A 307 -12.66 -1.82 34.01
C VAL A 307 -12.83 -3.32 34.25
N LYS A 308 -13.92 -3.74 34.90
CA LYS A 308 -14.26 -5.15 35.13
C LYS A 308 -14.56 -5.89 33.80
N LEU A 309 -13.57 -6.02 32.92
CA LEU A 309 -13.63 -6.87 31.73
C LEU A 309 -13.45 -8.30 32.22
N LYS A 310 -14.53 -8.87 32.77
CA LYS A 310 -14.59 -10.30 33.02
C LYS A 310 -14.22 -11.00 31.70
N PRO A 311 -13.20 -11.85 31.67
CA PRO A 311 -13.04 -12.75 30.54
C PRO A 311 -14.30 -13.62 30.51
N ARG A 312 -15.10 -13.54 29.44
CA ARG A 312 -16.08 -14.59 29.15
C ARG A 312 -15.28 -15.83 28.75
N CYS A 313 -14.75 -16.52 29.76
CA CYS A 313 -14.23 -17.87 29.61
C CYS A 313 -15.41 -18.82 29.82
N ASN A 314 -16.04 -19.26 28.74
CA ASN A 314 -16.75 -20.54 28.76
C ASN A 314 -15.79 -21.60 28.23
N VAL A 315 -14.88 -22.05 29.08
CA VAL A 315 -14.23 -23.35 28.93
C VAL A 315 -14.14 -23.96 30.32
N ASN A 316 -15.16 -24.75 30.66
CA ASN A 316 -15.03 -25.75 31.72
C ASN A 316 -14.12 -26.85 31.17
N THR A 317 -12.84 -26.85 31.55
CA THR A 317 -12.16 -28.01 32.15
C THR A 317 -10.75 -27.66 32.60
N THR A 318 -10.56 -27.78 33.91
CA THR A 318 -9.34 -27.99 34.69
C THR A 318 -8.08 -28.47 33.94
N SER A 319 -6.98 -27.72 34.05
CA SER A 319 -5.70 -28.19 34.59
C SER A 319 -4.65 -27.07 34.58
N ASN A 320 -3.92 -26.93 35.69
CA ASN A 320 -2.78 -26.05 35.82
C ASN A 320 -1.62 -26.54 34.95
N ALA A 321 -1.01 -25.60 34.22
CA ALA A 321 0.43 -25.45 33.95
C ALA A 321 0.81 -25.25 32.47
N ASN A 322 1.66 -24.23 32.30
CA ASN A 322 2.58 -23.93 31.21
C ASN A 322 2.08 -23.14 29.98
N ILE A 323 2.68 -21.95 29.89
CA ILE A 323 2.84 -21.12 28.69
C ILE A 323 3.63 -21.97 27.67
N GLY A 324 2.91 -22.73 26.87
CA GLY A 324 3.47 -23.59 25.84
C GLY A 324 2.34 -24.13 24.99
N THR A 325 2.51 -24.05 23.67
CA THR A 325 1.60 -24.65 22.66
C THR A 325 0.18 -24.09 22.62
N LEU A 326 0.00 -22.96 21.92
CA LEU A 326 -1.28 -22.69 21.27
C LEU A 326 -1.35 -23.55 19.99
N SER A 327 -2.24 -24.55 20.05
CA SER A 327 -2.59 -25.47 18.97
C SER A 327 -2.77 -24.74 17.64
N ILE A 328 -2.07 -25.24 16.64
CA ILE A 328 -2.16 -24.85 15.23
C ILE A 328 -3.61 -25.04 14.79
N TYR A 329 -4.32 -23.95 14.49
CA TYR A 329 -5.50 -24.06 13.64
C TYR A 329 -5.01 -24.56 12.28
N SER A 330 -5.37 -25.80 11.95
CA SER A 330 -5.32 -26.33 10.59
C SER A 330 -6.07 -25.35 9.68
N ALA A 331 -5.31 -24.50 8.99
CA ALA A 331 -5.85 -23.69 7.92
C ALA A 331 -6.14 -24.66 6.77
N LYS A 332 -7.41 -25.03 6.59
CA LYS A 332 -7.88 -25.52 5.29
C LYS A 332 -7.56 -24.42 4.27
N THR A 333 -6.47 -24.59 3.54
CA THR A 333 -6.16 -23.74 2.39
C THR A 333 -7.15 -24.07 1.29
N SER A 334 -8.20 -23.28 1.16
CA SER A 334 -8.98 -23.24 -0.08
C SER A 334 -8.07 -22.67 -1.17
N GLN A 335 -7.44 -23.54 -1.95
CA GLN A 335 -6.74 -23.13 -3.16
C GLN A 335 -7.78 -22.68 -4.19
N VAL A 336 -7.76 -21.39 -4.53
CA VAL A 336 -8.51 -20.86 -5.68
C VAL A 336 -7.55 -20.82 -6.86
N ALA A 337 -7.75 -21.71 -7.82
CA ALA A 337 -7.03 -21.68 -9.09
C ALA A 337 -7.73 -20.69 -10.05
N PHE A 338 -6.97 -19.74 -10.58
CA PHE A 338 -7.45 -18.85 -11.64
C PHE A 338 -6.98 -19.39 -12.99
N VAL A 339 -7.91 -19.85 -13.83
CA VAL A 339 -7.65 -20.24 -15.22
C VAL A 339 -7.96 -19.04 -16.10
N ARG A 340 -7.00 -18.59 -16.90
CA ARG A 340 -7.20 -17.51 -17.88
C ARG A 340 -7.55 -18.13 -19.23
N LEU A 341 -8.82 -18.06 -19.61
CA LEU A 341 -9.29 -18.48 -20.93
C LEU A 341 -8.99 -17.42 -21.99
N ALA A 342 -8.68 -17.83 -23.21
CA ALA A 342 -8.61 -16.92 -24.36
C ALA A 342 -10.02 -16.43 -24.72
N ARG A 343 -10.12 -15.27 -25.41
CA ARG A 343 -11.41 -14.57 -25.71
C ARG A 343 -12.48 -15.41 -26.43
N SER A 344 -12.14 -16.60 -26.94
CA SER A 344 -13.02 -17.47 -27.73
C SER A 344 -13.35 -18.82 -27.08
N GLU A 345 -12.84 -19.15 -25.88
CA GLU A 345 -13.10 -20.44 -25.22
C GLU A 345 -14.23 -20.36 -24.17
N ARG A 346 -15.09 -21.39 -24.12
CA ARG A 346 -16.13 -21.56 -23.08
C ARG A 346 -15.80 -22.74 -22.16
N SER A 347 -16.13 -22.58 -20.88
CA SER A 347 -15.67 -23.38 -19.76
C SER A 347 -16.39 -24.73 -19.57
N GLU A 348 -16.50 -25.55 -20.61
CA GLU A 348 -17.32 -26.77 -20.48
C GLU A 348 -16.54 -28.01 -20.01
N ASN A 349 -15.20 -28.05 -20.06
CA ASN A 349 -14.43 -29.22 -19.62
C ASN A 349 -13.11 -28.87 -18.91
N ILE A 350 -13.19 -28.34 -17.68
CA ILE A 350 -12.01 -28.23 -16.80
C ILE A 350 -12.01 -29.43 -15.85
N VAL A 351 -11.16 -30.43 -16.11
CA VAL A 351 -10.88 -31.52 -15.16
C VAL A 351 -9.69 -31.11 -14.31
N LEU A 352 -9.94 -30.86 -13.01
CA LEU A 352 -8.89 -30.66 -12.01
C LEU A 352 -8.54 -32.02 -11.40
N THR A 353 -7.43 -32.62 -11.81
CA THR A 353 -6.85 -33.76 -11.09
C THR A 353 -5.86 -33.26 -10.05
N HIS A 354 -6.13 -33.55 -8.77
CA HIS A 354 -5.16 -33.37 -7.70
C HIS A 354 -4.15 -34.52 -7.77
N ALA A 355 -2.86 -34.20 -7.80
CA ALA A 355 -1.80 -35.11 -7.43
C ALA A 355 -0.83 -34.38 -6.48
N GLU A 356 -0.46 -35.14 -5.46
CA GLU A 356 0.20 -34.87 -4.17
C GLU A 356 1.35 -33.85 -4.13
#